data_AF-A0A4Q1CRF6-F1
#
_entry.id   AF-A0A4Q1CRF6-F1
#
_cell.length_a   1.000
_cell.length_b   1.000
_cell.length_c   1.000
_cell.angle_alpha   90.00
_cell.angle_beta   90.00
_cell.angle_gamma   90.00
#
_symmetry.space_group_name_H-M   'P 1'
#
loop_
_entity.id
_entity.type
_entity.pdbx_description
1 polymer ?
#
loop_
_entity_poly.entity_id
_entity_poly.type
_entity_poly.pdbx_seq_one_letter_code
_entity_poly.pdbx_strand_id
1 'polypeptide(L)'
;MDMRCWAVVGLLAFAASAGAAPSLSCQLQSGQFRWDGGGSPKISEFIWATGHGSAIPSGPVRTSIGRIDPAEGRGYKRAIKLDGKPVLLPAEAHSVIGFGKVYDFGSAVALAYLGERDEDSSARPSQIVIVINKAGSVIDSEVLPGTSLNPGKHCLLID
;
A
#
# COMPACT_ATOMS: atom_id res chain seq x y z
N MET A 1 -10.86 64.34 -23.68
CA MET A 1 -11.78 63.93 -22.60
C MET A 1 -12.66 62.85 -23.19
N ASP A 2 -12.66 61.58 -22.78
CA ASP A 2 -11.95 60.89 -21.71
C ASP A 2 -11.94 59.38 -21.99
N MET A 3 -10.99 58.70 -21.36
CA MET A 3 -10.66 57.28 -21.46
C MET A 3 -11.84 56.34 -21.20
N ARG A 4 -11.81 55.17 -21.87
CA ARG A 4 -12.37 53.94 -21.31
C ARG A 4 -11.55 52.73 -21.75
N CYS A 5 -10.63 52.32 -20.86
CA CYS A 5 -10.03 51.00 -20.84
C CYS A 5 -11.12 49.92 -20.65
N TRP A 6 -10.82 48.69 -21.09
CA TRP A 6 -10.83 47.44 -20.30
C TRP A 6 -10.45 46.28 -21.22
N ALA A 7 -9.22 45.79 -21.11
CA ALA A 7 -8.84 44.63 -20.29
C ALA A 7 -9.12 43.29 -21.02
N VAL A 8 -8.18 42.90 -21.89
CA VAL A 8 -8.03 41.53 -22.38
C VAL A 8 -7.51 40.70 -21.20
N VAL A 9 -8.41 40.08 -20.46
CA VAL A 9 -8.04 39.11 -19.43
C VAL A 9 -7.91 37.75 -20.12
N GLY A 10 -6.67 37.36 -20.37
CA GLY A 10 -6.32 36.02 -20.83
C GLY A 10 -6.80 34.99 -19.82
N LEU A 11 -7.67 34.10 -20.29
CA LEU A 11 -8.14 32.94 -19.53
C LEU A 11 -6.99 31.93 -19.43
N LEU A 12 -6.12 32.09 -18.44
CA LEU A 12 -5.19 31.06 -18.02
C LEU A 12 -6.03 29.91 -17.43
N ALA A 13 -6.30 28.91 -18.28
CA ALA A 13 -6.87 27.64 -17.84
C ALA A 13 -5.85 26.99 -16.89
N PHE A 14 -6.11 27.11 -15.59
CA PHE A 14 -5.45 26.29 -14.58
C PHE A 14 -5.86 24.85 -14.87
N ALA A 15 -4.93 24.09 -15.46
CA ALA A 15 -4.96 22.64 -15.37
C ALA A 15 -4.78 22.28 -13.89
N ALA A 16 -5.88 22.30 -13.14
CA ALA A 16 -5.95 21.60 -11.88
C ALA A 16 -5.84 20.12 -12.23
N SER A 17 -4.60 19.61 -12.30
CA SER A 17 -4.34 18.20 -12.15
C SER A 17 -4.98 17.82 -10.83
N ALA A 18 -6.16 17.22 -10.89
CA ALA A 18 -6.73 16.47 -9.78
C ALA A 18 -5.72 15.34 -9.50
N GLY A 19 -4.75 15.63 -8.63
CA GLY A 19 -3.97 14.58 -8.00
C GLY A 19 -4.99 13.65 -7.38
N ALA A 20 -5.04 12.41 -7.84
CA ALA A 20 -5.84 11.39 -7.20
C ALA A 20 -5.52 11.47 -5.70
N ALA A 21 -6.55 11.60 -4.88
CA ALA A 21 -6.39 11.57 -3.43
C ALA A 21 -5.49 10.37 -3.10
N PRO A 22 -4.47 10.55 -2.23
CA PRO A 22 -3.57 9.46 -1.89
C PRO A 22 -4.45 8.27 -1.52
N SER A 23 -4.20 7.13 -2.17
CA SER A 23 -4.98 5.93 -1.89
C SER A 23 -4.95 5.69 -0.38
N LEU A 24 -6.14 5.60 0.25
CA LEU A 24 -6.27 5.12 1.63
C LEU A 24 -5.36 3.90 1.69
N SER A 25 -4.29 3.95 2.48
CA SER A 25 -3.32 2.87 2.54
C SER A 25 -2.40 3.12 3.72
N CYS A 26 -1.89 2.03 4.25
CA CYS A 26 -0.79 2.08 5.20
C CYS A 26 0.44 2.67 4.48
N GLN A 27 0.86 3.88 4.85
CA GLN A 27 2.09 4.47 4.32
C GLN A 27 3.24 4.24 5.28
N LEU A 28 4.31 3.60 4.81
CA LEU A 28 5.56 3.54 5.55
C LEU A 28 6.10 4.97 5.75
N GLN A 29 6.42 5.35 6.99
CA GLN A 29 7.13 6.62 7.20
C GLN A 29 8.53 6.51 6.61
N SER A 30 8.93 7.56 5.89
CA SER A 30 10.28 7.67 5.33
C SER A 30 11.32 7.52 6.43
N GLY A 31 12.28 6.61 6.26
CA GLY A 31 13.38 6.37 7.20
C GLY A 31 13.14 5.34 8.30
N GLN A 32 11.93 4.76 8.43
CA GLN A 32 11.67 3.69 9.41
C GLN A 32 12.19 2.31 8.94
N PHE A 33 12.22 2.08 7.63
CA PHE A 33 12.99 0.99 7.04
C PHE A 33 14.30 1.56 6.49
N ARG A 34 15.34 1.57 7.34
CA ARG A 34 16.71 1.86 6.89
C ARG A 34 17.26 0.58 6.28
N TRP A 35 17.16 0.47 4.95
CA TRP A 35 17.95 -0.50 4.21
C TRP A 35 19.38 0.07 4.06
N ASP A 36 20.41 -0.74 4.29
CA ASP A 36 21.83 -0.34 4.30
C ASP A 36 22.33 0.26 2.96
N GLY A 37 21.51 0.25 1.92
CA GLY A 37 21.83 0.74 0.56
C GLY A 37 21.60 2.25 0.30
N GLY A 38 21.13 3.03 1.28
CA GLY A 38 21.17 4.51 1.21
C GLY A 38 20.21 5.22 0.24
N GLY A 39 19.23 4.52 -0.35
CA GLY A 39 18.26 5.10 -1.29
C GLY A 39 16.80 5.04 -0.83
N SER A 40 15.95 5.92 -1.36
CA SER A 40 14.49 5.82 -1.20
C SER A 40 13.96 4.60 -1.97
N PRO A 41 13.05 3.80 -1.39
CA PRO A 41 12.49 2.64 -2.08
C PRO A 41 11.69 3.06 -3.32
N LYS A 42 11.64 2.18 -4.32
CA LYS A 42 10.66 2.31 -5.41
C LYS A 42 9.29 1.92 -4.86
N ILE A 43 8.31 2.81 -4.97
CA ILE A 43 6.96 2.61 -4.45
C ILE A 43 6.02 2.25 -5.60
N SER A 44 5.20 1.22 -5.43
CA SER A 44 4.14 0.84 -6.38
C SER A 44 2.85 0.53 -5.63
N GLU A 45 1.74 1.10 -6.06
CA GLU A 45 0.41 0.82 -5.50
C GLU A 45 -0.19 -0.45 -6.12
N PHE A 46 -1.01 -1.16 -5.35
CA PHE A 46 -1.75 -2.31 -5.84
C PHE A 46 -3.18 -2.35 -5.32
N ILE A 47 -4.05 -2.97 -6.11
CA ILE A 47 -5.42 -3.30 -5.76
C ILE A 47 -5.59 -4.78 -6.06
N TRP A 48 -5.86 -5.58 -5.03
CA TRP A 48 -5.95 -7.02 -5.20
C TRP A 48 -7.37 -7.53 -4.96
N ALA A 49 -8.15 -7.01 -4.00
CA ALA A 49 -9.56 -7.43 -3.79
C ALA A 49 -10.51 -6.27 -4.08
N THR A 50 -11.63 -6.60 -4.73
CA THR A 50 -12.71 -5.66 -5.06
C THR A 50 -13.89 -5.92 -4.14
N GLY A 51 -13.70 -5.69 -2.83
CA GLY A 51 -14.78 -5.78 -1.84
C GLY A 51 -15.63 -4.51 -1.75
N HIS A 52 -15.02 -3.36 -2.05
CA HIS A 52 -15.64 -2.04 -1.93
C HIS A 52 -15.35 -1.24 -3.19
N GLY A 53 -16.31 -1.22 -4.13
CA GLY A 53 -16.24 -0.41 -5.34
C GLY A 53 -15.59 -1.07 -6.56
N SER A 54 -15.94 -0.55 -7.74
CA SER A 54 -15.67 -1.08 -9.08
C SER A 54 -14.22 -0.99 -9.55
N ALA A 55 -13.24 -1.00 -8.64
CA ALA A 55 -11.84 -0.90 -9.00
C ALA A 55 -11.37 -2.17 -9.72
N ILE A 56 -10.61 -2.03 -10.81
CA ILE A 56 -10.04 -3.17 -11.53
C ILE A 56 -8.80 -3.64 -10.76
N PRO A 57 -8.65 -4.94 -10.42
CA PRO A 57 -7.44 -5.43 -9.79
C PRO A 57 -6.19 -5.09 -10.62
N SER A 58 -5.16 -4.57 -9.96
CA SER A 58 -3.89 -4.21 -10.61
C SER A 58 -3.09 -5.43 -11.09
N GLY A 59 -3.44 -6.63 -10.59
CA GLY A 59 -2.68 -7.84 -10.83
C GLY A 59 -1.35 -7.89 -10.06
N PRO A 60 -0.40 -8.71 -10.52
CA PRO A 60 0.90 -8.90 -9.86
C PRO A 60 1.77 -7.65 -9.87
N VAL A 61 2.59 -7.49 -8.83
CA VAL A 61 3.56 -6.39 -8.73
C VAL A 61 4.96 -6.92 -9.05
N ARG A 62 5.67 -6.28 -9.98
CA ARG A 62 7.07 -6.59 -10.30
C ARG A 62 8.01 -5.81 -9.40
N THR A 63 8.92 -6.52 -8.73
CA THR A 63 9.91 -5.94 -7.81
C THR A 63 11.31 -6.47 -8.11
N SER A 64 12.31 -5.93 -7.43
CA SER A 64 13.71 -6.37 -7.48
C SER A 64 13.92 -7.80 -7.00
N ILE A 65 13.06 -8.30 -6.11
CA ILE A 65 13.17 -9.66 -5.55
C ILE A 65 12.35 -10.69 -6.32
N GLY A 66 11.54 -10.26 -7.29
CA GLY A 66 10.67 -11.12 -8.09
C GLY A 66 9.27 -10.54 -8.30
N ARG A 67 8.38 -11.37 -8.84
CA ARG A 67 6.97 -11.05 -9.04
C ARG A 67 6.17 -11.43 -7.79
N ILE A 68 5.51 -10.44 -7.20
CA ILE A 68 4.59 -10.64 -6.08
C ILE A 68 3.18 -10.81 -6.63
N ASP A 69 2.61 -11.97 -6.42
CA ASP A 69 1.26 -12.31 -6.87
C ASP A 69 0.30 -12.42 -5.67
N PRO A 70 -0.93 -11.85 -5.77
CA PRO A 70 -2.00 -12.23 -4.86
C PRO A 70 -2.44 -13.66 -5.18
N ALA A 71 -2.72 -14.45 -4.14
CA ALA A 71 -3.33 -15.76 -4.26
C ALA A 71 -4.46 -15.93 -3.24
N GLU A 72 -5.43 -16.79 -3.56
CA GLU A 72 -6.42 -17.20 -2.57
C GLU A 72 -5.79 -18.21 -1.61
N GLY A 73 -5.88 -17.92 -0.31
CA GLY A 73 -5.51 -18.82 0.77
C GLY A 73 -6.74 -19.50 1.38
N ARG A 74 -6.54 -20.22 2.49
CA ARG A 74 -7.61 -20.96 3.16
C ARG A 74 -8.62 -20.01 3.81
N GLY A 75 -9.91 -20.31 3.68
CA GLY A 75 -10.98 -19.51 4.29
C GLY A 75 -11.13 -18.11 3.69
N TYR A 76 -10.84 -17.94 2.40
CA TYR A 76 -10.85 -16.66 1.67
C TYR A 76 -9.82 -15.62 2.15
N LYS A 77 -8.99 -15.95 3.17
CA LYS A 77 -7.83 -15.13 3.55
C LYS A 77 -6.77 -15.20 2.45
N ARG A 78 -6.03 -14.11 2.22
CA ARG A 78 -5.12 -14.02 1.08
C ARG A 78 -3.77 -14.67 1.37
N ALA A 79 -3.29 -15.45 0.40
CA ALA A 79 -1.91 -15.92 0.34
C ALA A 79 -1.10 -15.00 -0.58
N ILE A 80 0.20 -14.86 -0.30
CA ILE A 80 1.13 -14.12 -1.16
C ILE A 80 2.05 -15.15 -1.82
N LYS A 81 2.34 -14.96 -3.11
CA LYS A 81 3.37 -15.74 -3.81
C LYS A 81 4.49 -14.82 -4.28
N LEU A 82 5.73 -15.30 -4.18
CA LEU A 82 6.90 -14.72 -4.82
C LEU A 82 7.36 -15.66 -5.94
N ASP A 83 7.33 -15.17 -7.18
CA ASP A 83 7.61 -15.96 -8.40
C ASP A 83 6.81 -17.28 -8.44
N GLY A 84 5.54 -17.21 -8.05
CA GLY A 84 4.64 -18.36 -7.98
C GLY A 84 4.82 -19.28 -6.76
N LYS A 85 5.85 -19.07 -5.93
CA LYS A 85 6.08 -19.84 -4.70
C LYS A 85 5.37 -19.19 -3.50
N PRO A 86 4.65 -19.94 -2.66
CA PRO A 86 3.99 -19.38 -1.48
C PRO A 86 4.99 -18.73 -0.51
N VAL A 87 4.64 -17.55 -0.02
CA VAL A 87 5.29 -16.91 1.13
C VAL A 87 4.51 -17.30 2.38
N LEU A 88 5.20 -17.83 3.38
CA LEU A 88 4.59 -18.16 4.67
C LEU A 88 4.37 -16.89 5.48
N LEU A 89 3.12 -16.45 5.57
CA LEU A 89 2.75 -15.27 6.36
C LEU A 89 2.53 -15.65 7.83
N PRO A 90 2.92 -14.78 8.78
CA PRO A 90 2.56 -14.95 10.17
C PRO A 90 1.03 -14.94 10.32
N ALA A 91 0.51 -15.71 11.27
CA ALA A 91 -0.93 -15.99 11.39
C ALA A 91 -1.74 -14.70 11.60
N GLU A 92 -1.20 -13.77 12.38
CA GLU A 92 -1.76 -12.45 12.66
C GLU A 92 -1.91 -11.57 11.41
N ALA A 93 -1.16 -11.83 10.34
CA ALA A 93 -1.23 -11.03 9.11
C ALA A 93 -2.20 -11.61 8.07
N HIS A 94 -2.80 -12.78 8.35
CA HIS A 94 -3.78 -13.41 7.46
C HIS A 94 -5.05 -12.56 7.41
N SER A 95 -5.32 -11.98 6.24
CA SER A 95 -6.39 -11.01 6.05
C SER A 95 -6.90 -11.03 4.61
N VAL A 96 -8.07 -10.42 4.38
CA VAL A 96 -8.51 -10.04 3.05
C VAL A 96 -7.87 -8.69 2.71
N ILE A 97 -7.02 -8.67 1.67
CA ILE A 97 -6.25 -7.49 1.28
C ILE A 97 -6.96 -6.75 0.16
N GLY A 98 -7.45 -5.53 0.41
CA GLY A 98 -8.08 -4.69 -0.61
C GLY A 98 -7.05 -3.99 -1.50
N PHE A 99 -6.31 -3.08 -0.89
CA PHE A 99 -5.35 -2.17 -1.52
C PHE A 99 -4.10 -2.01 -0.65
N GLY A 100 -3.01 -1.56 -1.26
CA GLY A 100 -1.79 -1.28 -0.53
C GLY A 100 -0.68 -0.74 -1.40
N LYS A 101 0.50 -0.67 -0.80
CA LYS A 101 1.75 -0.20 -1.41
C LYS A 101 2.82 -1.26 -1.24
N VAL A 102 3.64 -1.41 -2.27
CA VAL A 102 4.89 -2.16 -2.25
C VAL A 102 6.04 -1.16 -2.23
N TYR A 103 6.92 -1.31 -1.25
CA TYR A 103 8.15 -0.56 -1.13
C TYR A 103 9.31 -1.49 -1.45
N ASP A 104 9.95 -1.24 -2.59
CA ASP A 104 11.05 -2.06 -3.10
C ASP A 104 12.40 -1.43 -2.75
N PHE A 105 13.14 -2.11 -1.88
CA PHE A 105 14.46 -1.69 -1.38
C PHE A 105 15.61 -2.36 -2.15
N GLY A 106 15.35 -3.10 -3.22
CA GLY A 106 16.35 -3.77 -4.07
C GLY A 106 16.68 -5.22 -3.69
N SER A 107 16.55 -5.56 -2.42
CA SER A 107 16.95 -6.84 -1.80
C SER A 107 15.86 -7.45 -0.93
N ALA A 108 14.91 -6.61 -0.53
CA ALA A 108 13.73 -6.90 0.25
C ALA A 108 12.63 -5.95 -0.21
N VAL A 109 11.40 -6.37 0.03
CA VAL A 109 10.21 -5.58 -0.27
C VAL A 109 9.33 -5.53 0.96
N ALA A 110 8.78 -4.36 1.26
CA ALA A 110 7.74 -4.22 2.27
C ALA A 110 6.38 -4.07 1.59
N LEU A 111 5.43 -4.90 1.98
CA LEU A 111 4.03 -4.79 1.62
C LEU A 111 3.31 -4.09 2.77
N ALA A 112 2.79 -2.89 2.53
CA ALA A 112 2.02 -2.13 3.49
C ALA A 112 0.58 -2.00 2.98
N TYR A 113 -0.40 -2.49 3.73
CA TYR A 113 -1.78 -2.59 3.26
C TYR A 113 -2.80 -2.57 4.39
N LEU A 114 -4.06 -2.36 4.02
CA LEU A 114 -5.19 -2.56 4.92
C LEU A 114 -5.80 -3.94 4.70
N GLY A 115 -6.02 -4.65 5.79
CA GLY A 115 -6.53 -6.03 5.79
C GLY A 115 -7.75 -6.19 6.68
N GLU A 116 -8.81 -6.78 6.14
CA GLU A 116 -9.94 -7.26 6.95
C GLU A 116 -9.54 -8.59 7.59
N ARG A 117 -9.66 -8.67 8.91
CA ARG A 117 -9.25 -9.83 9.72
C ARG A 117 -10.41 -10.29 10.58
N ASP A 118 -10.58 -11.60 10.71
CA ASP A 118 -11.64 -12.18 11.55
C ASP A 118 -11.49 -11.76 13.02
N GLU A 119 -10.24 -11.57 13.46
CA GLU A 119 -9.91 -11.20 14.84
C GLU A 119 -10.13 -9.69 15.10
N ASP A 120 -10.35 -8.88 14.06
CA ASP A 120 -10.62 -7.46 14.15
C ASP A 120 -12.11 -7.19 13.99
N SER A 121 -12.82 -7.10 15.11
CA SER A 121 -14.27 -6.83 15.12
C SER A 121 -14.62 -5.35 14.93
N SER A 122 -13.65 -4.49 14.60
CA SER A 122 -13.89 -3.07 14.44
C SER A 122 -14.42 -2.73 13.06
N ALA A 123 -15.07 -1.58 12.93
CA ALA A 123 -15.53 -1.07 11.64
C ALA A 123 -14.38 -0.58 10.73
N ARG A 124 -13.12 -0.69 11.19
CA ARG A 124 -11.92 -0.21 10.49
C ARG A 124 -11.02 -1.42 10.18
N PRO A 125 -10.44 -1.49 8.98
CA PRO A 125 -9.52 -2.58 8.67
C PRO A 125 -8.23 -2.48 9.49
N SER A 126 -7.59 -3.62 9.75
CA SER A 126 -6.26 -3.66 10.36
C SER A 126 -5.22 -3.08 9.40
N GLN A 127 -4.22 -2.40 9.95
CA GLN A 127 -3.04 -1.95 9.23
C GLN A 127 -1.96 -3.03 9.32
N ILE A 128 -1.41 -3.44 8.17
CA ILE A 128 -0.47 -4.56 8.11
C ILE A 128 0.75 -4.16 7.27
N VAL A 129 1.93 -4.45 7.80
CA VAL A 129 3.21 -4.35 7.11
C VAL A 129 3.90 -5.71 7.17
N ILE A 130 4.35 -6.22 6.02
CA ILE A 130 5.14 -7.46 5.94
C ILE A 130 6.38 -7.19 5.08
N VAL A 131 7.55 -7.59 5.56
CA VAL A 131 8.81 -7.47 4.83
C VAL A 131 9.27 -8.83 4.37
N ILE A 132 9.48 -8.97 3.07
CA ILE A 132 9.85 -10.22 2.41
C ILE A 132 11.24 -10.05 1.79
N ASN A 133 12.14 -10.99 2.07
CA ASN A 133 13.45 -11.02 1.43
C ASN A 133 13.41 -11.80 0.10
N LYS A 134 14.53 -11.78 -0.65
CA LYS A 134 14.66 -12.52 -1.92
C LYS A 134 14.47 -14.04 -1.82
N ALA A 135 14.63 -14.64 -0.64
CA ALA A 135 14.35 -16.06 -0.43
C ALA A 135 12.85 -16.37 -0.30
N GLY A 136 11.99 -15.35 -0.27
CA GLY A 136 10.56 -15.50 -0.02
C GLY A 136 10.23 -15.71 1.47
N SER A 137 11.15 -15.38 2.37
CA SER A 137 10.93 -15.42 3.81
C SER A 137 10.45 -14.06 4.33
N VAL A 138 9.48 -14.08 5.24
CA VAL A 138 9.11 -12.89 6.01
C VAL A 138 10.20 -12.65 7.05
N ILE A 139 10.83 -11.48 6.99
CA ILE A 139 11.93 -11.08 7.89
C ILE A 139 11.50 -10.05 8.93
N ASP A 140 10.37 -9.40 8.72
CA ASP A 140 9.74 -8.48 9.66
C ASP A 140 8.24 -8.35 9.36
N SER A 141 7.43 -8.07 10.39
CA SER A 141 6.00 -7.84 10.24
C SER A 141 5.42 -7.02 11.38
N GLU A 142 4.49 -6.13 11.05
CA GLU A 142 3.68 -5.39 12.01
C GLU A 142 2.20 -5.53 11.64
N VAL A 143 1.37 -5.80 12.64
CA VAL A 143 -0.09 -5.87 12.49
C VAL A 143 -0.71 -5.02 13.59
N LEU A 144 -1.50 -4.02 13.19
CA LEU A 144 -2.20 -3.13 14.08
C LEU A 144 -3.70 -3.25 13.85
N PRO A 145 -4.48 -3.65 14.87
CA PRO A 145 -5.94 -3.65 14.78
C PRO A 145 -6.49 -2.26 14.43
N GLY A 146 -7.64 -2.20 13.79
CA GLY A 146 -8.36 -0.96 13.47
C GLY A 146 -8.76 -0.14 14.69
N THR A 147 -8.77 -0.76 15.88
CA THR A 147 -8.97 -0.10 17.19
C THR A 147 -7.69 0.43 17.84
N SER A 148 -6.51 0.20 17.23
CA SER A 148 -5.23 0.62 17.83
C SER A 148 -5.21 2.13 18.06
N LEU A 149 -5.00 2.52 19.32
CA LEU A 149 -4.79 3.91 19.73
C LEU A 149 -3.32 4.34 19.57
N ASN A 150 -2.42 3.38 19.33
CA ASN A 150 -1.01 3.66 19.11
C ASN A 150 -0.77 3.92 17.62
N PRO A 151 -0.03 4.99 17.27
CA PRO A 151 0.50 5.13 15.92
C PRO A 151 1.43 3.94 15.67
N GLY A 152 1.24 3.24 14.56
CA GLY A 152 2.10 2.12 14.20
C GLY A 152 3.57 2.48 14.17
N LYS A 153 4.45 1.51 14.41
CA LYS A 153 5.89 1.75 14.23
C LYS A 153 6.27 1.88 12.77
N HIS A 154 5.44 1.38 11.85
CA HIS A 154 5.72 1.38 10.41
C HIS A 154 4.57 1.94 9.57
N CYS A 155 3.44 2.33 10.17
CA CYS A 155 2.25 2.70 9.43
C CYS A 155 1.64 4.02 9.89
N LEU A 156 1.48 4.96 8.96
CA LEU A 156 0.54 6.07 9.09
C LEU A 156 -0.61 5.89 8.10
N LEU A 157 -1.84 5.92 8.61
CA LEU A 157 -3.03 6.17 7.79
C LEU A 157 -2.93 7.60 7.25
N ILE A 158 -3.03 7.75 5.93
CA ILE A 158 -3.30 9.04 5.29
C ILE A 158 -4.75 8.97 4.80
N ASP A 159 -5.59 9.84 5.37
CA ASP A 159 -6.95 10.14 4.90
C ASP A 159 -6.91 11.02 3.64
#